data_AF-A0A5C7PXH3-F1
#
_entry.id   AF-A0A5C7PXH3-F1
#
_cell.length_a   1.000
_cell.length_b   1.000
_cell.length_c   1.000
_cell.angle_alpha   90.00
_cell.angle_beta   90.00
_cell.angle_gamma   90.00
#
_symmetry.space_group_name_H-M   'P 1'
#
loop_
_entity.id
_entity.type
_entity.pdbx_description
1 polymer ?
#
loop_
_entity_poly.entity_id
_entity_poly.type
_entity_poly.pdbx_seq_one_letter_code
_entity_poly.pdbx_strand_id
1 'polypeptide(L)'
;MKQPLAELIQTALLNLQTEGVLPADSAPPSVQIDNTRDKSHGDLASNIAMVLAKKAGKAPRDLAAAILAALPENSLIAKAEIAGPGFINFFLASDAQVAVVARILAQQEN
;
A
#
# COMPACT_ATOMS: atom_id res chain seq x y z
N MET A 1 8.62 -9.46 3.15
CA MET A 1 8.47 -8.00 3.37
C MET A 1 7.53 -7.33 2.38
N LYS A 2 7.62 -7.60 1.06
CA LYS A 2 6.71 -7.01 0.06
C LYS A 2 5.27 -7.57 0.12
N GLN A 3 5.13 -8.86 0.43
CA GLN A 3 3.84 -9.56 0.50
C GLN A 3 2.91 -8.99 1.59
N PRO A 4 3.35 -8.78 2.85
CA PRO A 4 2.52 -8.16 3.88
C PRO A 4 2.08 -6.73 3.52
N LEU A 5 2.94 -5.94 2.88
CA LEU A 5 2.56 -4.59 2.45
C LEU A 5 1.52 -4.64 1.31
N ALA A 6 1.68 -5.57 0.36
CA ALA A 6 0.71 -5.76 -0.71
C ALA A 6 -0.67 -6.19 -0.18
N GLU A 7 -0.71 -7.01 0.86
CA GLU A 7 -1.96 -7.40 1.53
C GLU A 7 -2.63 -6.20 2.21
N LEU A 8 -1.87 -5.38 2.95
CA LEU A 8 -2.39 -4.15 3.58
C LEU A 8 -2.97 -3.18 2.54
N ILE A 9 -2.27 -2.99 1.43
CA ILE A 9 -2.75 -2.15 0.33
C ILE A 9 -4.03 -2.75 -0.27
N GLN A 10 -4.08 -4.07 -0.49
CA GLN A 10 -5.29 -4.73 -0.98
C GLN A 10 -6.49 -4.54 -0.05
N THR A 11 -6.31 -4.67 1.26
CA THR A 11 -7.35 -4.38 2.25
C THR A 11 -7.83 -2.92 2.15
N ALA A 12 -6.90 -1.96 2.07
CA ALA A 12 -7.26 -0.55 1.89
C ALA A 12 -8.05 -0.31 0.58
N LEU A 13 -7.66 -0.97 -0.51
CA LEU A 13 -8.37 -0.87 -1.80
C LEU A 13 -9.78 -1.47 -1.73
N LEU A 14 -9.99 -2.55 -0.99
CA LEU A 14 -11.33 -3.14 -0.78
C LEU A 14 -12.23 -2.20 0.03
N ASN A 15 -11.68 -1.54 1.06
CA ASN A 15 -12.41 -0.52 1.82
C ASN A 15 -12.82 0.65 0.91
N LEU A 16 -11.90 1.16 0.09
CA LEU A 16 -12.19 2.24 -0.87
C LEU A 16 -13.21 1.83 -1.95
N GLN A 17 -13.28 0.57 -2.33
CA GLN A 17 -14.34 0.07 -3.21
C GLN A 17 -15.70 0.06 -2.51
N THR A 18 -15.72 -0.36 -1.24
CA THR A 18 -16.94 -0.37 -0.41
C THR A 18 -17.45 1.05 -0.16
N GLU A 19 -16.55 2.01 0.00
CA GLU A 19 -16.86 3.45 0.15
C GLU A 19 -17.26 4.13 -1.17
N GLY A 20 -17.20 3.43 -2.30
CA GLY A 20 -17.53 3.97 -3.62
C GLY A 20 -16.48 4.94 -4.20
N VAL A 21 -15.28 4.98 -3.60
CA VAL A 21 -14.14 5.75 -4.12
C VAL A 21 -13.52 5.07 -5.35
N LEU A 22 -13.52 3.74 -5.36
CA LEU A 22 -13.09 2.92 -6.49
C LEU A 22 -14.26 2.12 -7.06
N PRO A 23 -14.35 1.98 -8.40
CA PRO A 23 -15.38 1.14 -9.00
C PRO A 23 -15.17 -0.33 -8.63
N ALA A 24 -16.21 -1.01 -8.15
CA ALA A 24 -16.17 -2.43 -7.74
C ALA A 24 -15.78 -3.40 -8.87
N ASP A 25 -15.91 -2.97 -10.13
CA ASP A 25 -15.53 -3.75 -11.31
C ASP A 25 -14.04 -3.60 -11.68
N SER A 26 -13.28 -2.84 -10.90
CA SER A 26 -11.83 -2.81 -11.03
C SER A 26 -11.24 -4.06 -10.36
N ALA A 27 -11.04 -5.12 -11.16
CA ALA A 27 -10.27 -6.30 -10.74
C ALA A 27 -9.04 -5.88 -9.94
N PRO A 28 -8.70 -6.58 -8.83
CA PRO A 28 -7.67 -6.15 -7.91
C PRO A 28 -6.40 -5.88 -8.72
N PRO A 29 -6.01 -4.60 -8.88
CA PRO A 29 -4.84 -4.28 -9.67
C PRO A 29 -3.66 -5.00 -9.04
N SER A 30 -2.78 -5.57 -9.87
CA SER A 30 -1.52 -6.10 -9.38
C SER A 30 -0.81 -4.99 -8.62
N VAL A 31 -0.76 -5.11 -7.29
CA VAL A 31 -0.12 -4.11 -6.43
C VAL A 31 1.38 -4.21 -6.69
N GLN A 32 1.90 -3.30 -7.50
CA GLN A 32 3.31 -3.19 -7.79
C GLN A 32 3.99 -2.47 -6.63
N ILE A 33 4.97 -3.16 -6.04
CA ILE A 33 5.79 -2.64 -4.94
C ILE A 33 7.25 -2.85 -5.32
N ASP A 34 7.93 -1.73 -5.54
CA ASP A 34 9.34 -1.70 -5.90
C ASP A 34 10.18 -1.24 -4.72
N ASN A 35 11.42 -1.72 -4.64
CA ASN A 35 12.36 -1.16 -3.68
C ASN A 35 12.86 0.18 -4.22
N THR A 36 12.94 1.17 -3.33
CA THR A 36 13.55 2.46 -3.65
C THR A 36 15.07 2.29 -3.73
N ARG A 37 15.71 3.04 -4.62
CA ARG A 37 17.18 3.12 -4.70
C ARG A 37 17.75 4.18 -3.77
N ASP A 38 16.95 5.19 -3.44
CA ASP A 38 17.29 6.30 -2.56
C ASP A 38 16.52 6.15 -1.24
N LYS A 39 17.24 6.11 -0.12
CA LYS A 39 16.66 6.01 1.21
C LYS A 39 15.80 7.24 1.58
N SER A 40 16.03 8.37 0.92
CA SER A 40 15.22 9.59 1.08
C SER A 40 13.79 9.38 0.56
N HIS A 41 13.56 8.37 -0.27
CA HIS A 41 12.24 8.00 -0.79
C HIS A 41 11.60 6.83 -0.01
N GLY A 42 12.15 6.46 1.14
CA GLY A 42 11.70 5.31 1.92
C GLY A 42 12.40 4.03 1.52
N ASP A 43 11.81 2.90 1.88
CA ASP A 43 12.33 1.56 1.57
C ASP A 43 11.60 0.93 0.38
N LEU A 44 10.29 1.22 0.27
CA LEU A 44 9.41 0.68 -0.76
C LEU A 44 8.60 1.80 -1.41
N ALA A 45 8.27 1.65 -2.69
CA ALA A 45 7.40 2.57 -3.41
C ALA A 45 6.33 1.82 -4.19
N SER A 46 5.16 2.44 -4.34
CA SER A 46 4.06 1.93 -5.16
C SER A 46 3.45 3.02 -6.03
N ASN A 47 3.18 2.67 -7.29
CA ASN A 47 2.49 3.50 -8.28
C ASN A 47 0.97 3.24 -8.33
N ILE A 48 0.43 2.47 -7.38
CA ILE A 48 -0.93 1.94 -7.44
C ILE A 48 -2.01 3.03 -7.56
N ALA A 49 -1.79 4.17 -6.90
CA ALA A 49 -2.69 5.32 -6.99
C ALA A 49 -2.73 5.91 -8.40
N MET A 50 -1.62 5.92 -9.14
CA MET A 50 -1.59 6.36 -10.54
C MET A 50 -2.34 5.42 -11.47
N VAL A 51 -2.19 4.11 -11.26
CA VAL A 51 -2.88 3.09 -12.04
C VAL A 51 -4.39 3.18 -11.85
N LEU A 52 -4.82 3.42 -10.61
CA LEU A 52 -6.23 3.45 -10.24
C LEU A 52 -6.90 4.81 -10.43
N ALA A 53 -6.15 5.92 -10.42
CA ALA A 53 -6.67 7.28 -10.56
C ALA A 53 -7.60 7.43 -11.77
N LYS A 54 -7.18 6.88 -12.93
CA LYS A 54 -7.96 6.92 -14.17
C LYS A 54 -9.29 6.18 -14.03
N LYS A 55 -9.31 5.04 -13.33
CA LYS A 55 -10.52 4.25 -13.08
C LYS A 55 -11.43 4.91 -12.05
N ALA A 56 -10.85 5.54 -11.04
CA ALA A 56 -11.56 6.27 -9.99
C ALA A 56 -12.13 7.62 -10.48
N GLY A 57 -11.65 8.15 -11.61
CA GLY A 57 -11.95 9.51 -12.04
C GLY A 57 -11.41 10.58 -11.09
N LYS A 58 -10.36 10.26 -10.33
CA LYS A 58 -9.75 11.15 -9.31
C LYS A 58 -8.31 11.51 -9.66
N ALA A 59 -7.81 12.61 -9.10
CA ALA A 59 -6.40 12.92 -9.20
C ALA A 59 -5.57 11.84 -8.48
N PRO A 60 -4.43 11.37 -9.02
CA PRO A 60 -3.68 10.30 -8.40
C PRO A 60 -3.14 10.63 -7.01
N ARG A 61 -2.83 11.91 -6.76
CA ARG A 61 -2.44 12.39 -5.43
C ARG A 61 -3.56 12.26 -4.40
N ASP A 62 -4.79 12.60 -4.78
CA ASP A 62 -5.95 12.47 -3.89
C ASP A 62 -6.27 11.01 -3.62
N LEU A 63 -6.14 10.15 -4.64
CA LEU A 63 -6.31 8.72 -4.46
C LEU A 63 -5.20 8.12 -3.60
N ALA A 64 -3.95 8.58 -3.74
CA ALA A 64 -2.85 8.17 -2.87
C ALA A 64 -3.14 8.53 -1.41
N ALA A 65 -3.67 9.73 -1.15
CA ALA A 65 -4.08 10.14 0.20
C ALA A 65 -5.23 9.28 0.73
N ALA A 66 -6.23 8.96 -0.10
CA ALA A 66 -7.33 8.09 0.29
C ALA A 66 -6.84 6.67 0.61
N ILE A 67 -5.93 6.11 -0.19
CA ILE A 67 -5.32 4.81 0.08
C ILE A 67 -4.57 4.83 1.41
N LEU A 68 -3.79 5.88 1.67
CA LEU A 68 -3.07 6.03 2.93
C LEU A 68 -4.00 6.14 4.14
N ALA A 69 -5.11 6.86 4.01
CA ALA A 69 -6.13 6.99 5.05
C ALA A 69 -6.90 5.69 5.30
N ALA A 70 -7.06 4.86 4.26
CA ALA A 70 -7.73 3.57 4.33
C ALA A 70 -6.81 2.41 4.76
N LEU A 71 -5.49 2.65 4.91
CA LEU A 71 -4.57 1.65 5.43
C LEU A 71 -4.88 1.37 6.90
N PRO A 72 -5.06 0.09 7.29
CA PRO A 72 -5.24 -0.25 8.69
C PRO A 72 -3.96 0.04 9.48
N GLU A 73 -4.10 0.39 10.76
CA GLU A 73 -2.97 0.53 11.66
C GLU A 73 -2.12 -0.74 11.67
N ASN A 74 -0.82 -0.58 11.48
CA ASN A 74 0.11 -1.70 11.39
C ASN A 74 1.50 -1.27 11.89
N SER A 75 2.27 -2.23 12.39
CA SER A 75 3.65 -2.00 12.84
C SER A 75 4.67 -2.12 11.70
N LEU A 76 4.24 -2.40 10.47
CA LEU A 76 5.12 -2.60 9.32
C LEU A 76 5.61 -1.26 8.75
N ILE A 77 4.70 -0.29 8.66
CA ILE A 77 4.93 1.02 8.06
C ILE A 77 5.19 2.02 9.19
N ALA A 78 6.41 2.54 9.29
CA ALA A 78 6.72 3.64 10.21
C ALA A 78 6.17 4.98 9.68
N LYS A 79 6.25 5.17 8.37
CA LYS A 79 5.80 6.39 7.71
C LYS A 79 5.45 6.08 6.25
N ALA A 80 4.52 6.83 5.68
CA ALA A 80 4.31 6.83 4.26
C ALA A 80 4.11 8.26 3.73
N GLU A 81 4.64 8.52 2.54
CA GLU A 81 4.66 9.84 1.91
C GLU A 81 4.21 9.75 0.46
N ILE A 82 3.53 10.79 -0.01
CA ILE A 82 3.11 10.89 -1.41
C ILE A 82 4.14 11.73 -2.17
N ALA A 83 4.77 11.13 -3.16
CA ALA A 83 5.75 11.78 -4.02
C ALA A 83 5.18 12.06 -5.42
N GLY A 84 5.57 13.21 -5.97
CA GLY A 84 5.24 13.61 -7.34
C GLY A 84 3.73 13.57 -7.62
N PRO A 85 3.30 12.98 -8.76
CA PRO A 85 1.89 12.99 -9.16
C PRO A 85 1.01 12.00 -8.38
N GLY A 86 1.58 11.06 -7.62
CA GLY A 86 0.82 10.02 -6.90
C GLY A 86 1.60 8.73 -6.62
N PHE A 87 2.93 8.78 -6.51
CA PHE A 87 3.69 7.66 -5.97
C PHE A 87 3.53 7.62 -4.46
N ILE A 88 3.37 6.44 -3.89
CA ILE A 88 3.33 6.24 -2.43
C ILE A 88 4.65 5.60 -2.01
N ASN A 89 5.43 6.35 -1.25
CA ASN A 89 6.70 5.95 -0.66
C ASN A 89 6.43 5.46 0.76
N PHE A 90 6.91 4.27 1.10
CA PHE A 90 6.74 3.63 2.40
C PHE A 90 8.09 3.48 3.08
N PHE A 91 8.15 3.94 4.33
CA PHE A 91 9.27 3.78 5.26
C PHE A 91 8.89 2.66 6.21
N LEU A 92 9.65 1.58 6.22
CA LEU A 92 9.40 0.44 7.08
C LEU A 92 9.91 0.73 8.48
N ALA A 93 9.17 0.30 9.50
CA ALA A 93 9.65 0.39 10.86
C ALA A 93 10.83 -0.57 11.06
N SER A 94 11.89 -0.12 11.76
CA SER A 94 13.06 -0.96 12.03
C SER A 94 12.69 -2.24 12.79
N ASP A 95 11.66 -2.16 13.65
CA ASP A 95 11.13 -3.30 14.42
C ASP A 95 10.21 -4.22 13.61
N ALA A 96 9.79 -3.81 12.40
CA ALA A 96 8.94 -4.63 11.55
C ALA A 96 9.63 -5.92 11.08
N GLN A 97 10.97 -5.94 11.08
CA GLN A 97 11.75 -7.15 10.81
C GLN A 97 11.46 -8.27 11.81
N VAL A 98 11.09 -7.95 13.04
CA VAL A 98 10.83 -8.94 14.10
C VAL A 98 9.41 -9.51 14.00
N ALA A 99 8.43 -8.68 13.64
CA ALA A 99 7.02 -9.10 13.60
C ALA A 99 6.67 -9.99 12.38
N VAL A 100 7.33 -9.81 11.23
CA VAL A 100 7.04 -10.61 10.03
C VAL A 100 7.48 -12.07 10.20
N VAL A 101 8.54 -12.33 10.99
CA VAL A 101 8.97 -13.70 11.31
C VAL A 101 7.91 -14.44 12.13
N ALA A 102 7.23 -13.74 13.06
CA ALA A 102 6.18 -14.34 13.87
C ALA A 102 4.93 -14.73 13.06
N ARG A 103 4.61 -13.99 11.99
CA ARG A 103 3.38 -14.21 11.22
C ARG A 103 3.51 -15.32 10.15
N ILE A 104 4.71 -15.55 9.60
CA ILE A 104 4.96 -16.67 8.68
C ILE A 104 4.84 -18.02 9.41
N LEU A 105 5.18 -18.07 10.70
CA LEU A 105 5.00 -19.29 11.52
C LEU A 105 3.52 -19.64 11.76
N ALA A 106 2.60 -18.66 11.73
CA ALA A 106 1.17 -18.90 11.89
C ALA A 106 0.45 -19.34 10.58
N GLN A 107 1.15 -19.35 9.44
CA GLN A 107 0.60 -19.71 8.13
C GLN A 107 1.09 -21.08 7.62
N GLN A 108 1.81 -21.84 8.46
CA GLN A 108 2.23 -23.23 8.18
C GLN A 108 1.38 -24.29 8.90
N GLU A 109 0.25 -23.91 9.50
CA GLU A 109 -0.74 -24.84 10.04
C GLU A 109 -2.05 -24.74 9.26
N ASN A 110 -2.05 -25.22 8.01
CA ASN A 110 -3.21 -25.88 7.43
C ASN A 110 -2.81 -26.80 6.26
#